data_AF-A0A951SVP3-F1
#
_entry.id   AF-A0A951SVP3-F1
#
_cell.length_a   1.000
_cell.length_b   1.000
_cell.length_c   1.000
_cell.angle_alpha   90.00
_cell.angle_beta   90.00
_cell.angle_gamma   90.00
#
_symmetry.space_group_name_H-M   'P 1'
#
loop_
_entity.id
_entity.type
_entity.pdbx_description
1 polymer ?
#
loop_
_entity_poly.entity_id
_entity_poly.type
_entity_poly.pdbx_seq_one_letter_code
_entity_poly.pdbx_strand_id
1 'polypeptide(L)'
;MVEPSNQKVKIISKKSDQPKPEKSEIELLNQTVIELSEYFTGTRQVFTVPIKLSGTEFRKKVWKRLEAIPYGVVKTYGQIAKEVKNPKSSRAVGGACGSNPVAI
;
A
#
# COMPACT_ATOMS: atom_id res chain seq x y z
N MET A 1 34.88 -24.74 -12.41
CA MET A 1 33.57 -24.93 -13.06
C MET A 1 32.58 -25.25 -11.94
N VAL A 2 31.93 -24.22 -11.40
CA VAL A 2 31.15 -24.31 -10.15
C VAL A 2 29.67 -24.39 -10.53
N GLU A 3 29.01 -25.46 -10.12
CA GLU A 3 27.57 -25.66 -10.34
C GLU A 3 26.74 -24.65 -9.53
N PRO A 4 25.62 -24.14 -10.06
CA PRO A 4 24.77 -23.23 -9.31
C PRO A 4 23.98 -24.01 -8.25
N SER A 5 24.36 -23.75 -7.00
CA SER A 5 23.66 -24.11 -5.77
C SER A 5 22.18 -23.73 -5.86
N ASN A 6 21.34 -24.73 -6.13
CA ASN A 6 19.90 -24.60 -6.19
C ASN A 6 19.38 -24.43 -4.76
N GLN A 7 19.25 -23.18 -4.32
CA GLN A 7 18.83 -22.81 -2.98
C GLN A 7 17.36 -23.20 -2.79
N LYS A 8 17.15 -24.40 -2.22
CA LYS A 8 15.84 -24.90 -1.78
C LYS A 8 15.22 -23.86 -0.84
N VAL A 9 14.18 -23.16 -1.31
CA VAL A 9 13.29 -22.40 -0.45
C VAL A 9 12.66 -23.39 0.52
N LYS A 10 13.15 -23.40 1.77
CA LYS A 10 12.49 -24.12 2.86
C LYS A 10 11.12 -23.46 3.06
N ILE A 11 10.09 -24.07 2.49
CA ILE A 11 8.71 -23.78 2.87
C ILE A 11 8.61 -24.22 4.34
N ILE A 12 8.71 -23.25 5.24
CA ILE A 12 8.47 -23.47 6.67
C ILE A 12 6.98 -23.77 6.78
N SER A 13 6.63 -25.05 6.88
CA SER A 13 5.30 -25.53 7.22
C SER A 13 4.93 -25.09 8.63
N LYS A 14 4.56 -23.82 8.81
CA LYS A 14 3.72 -23.42 9.94
C LYS A 14 2.32 -23.95 9.63
N LYS A 15 1.95 -25.08 10.26
CA LYS A 15 0.54 -25.39 10.53
C LYS A 15 0.00 -24.20 11.30
N SER A 16 -0.65 -23.29 10.59
CA SER A 16 -1.32 -22.16 11.16
C SER A 16 -2.80 -22.50 11.11
N ASP A 17 -3.43 -22.47 12.28
CA ASP A 17 -4.86 -22.73 12.52
C ASP A 17 -5.72 -21.57 11.96
N GLN A 18 -5.28 -21.01 10.83
CA GLN A 18 -5.91 -19.87 10.20
C GLN A 18 -7.05 -20.40 9.32
N PRO A 19 -8.25 -19.81 9.42
CA PRO A 19 -9.32 -20.16 8.52
C PRO A 19 -8.81 -20.02 7.08
N LYS A 20 -9.10 -21.05 6.27
CA LYS A 20 -8.73 -21.07 4.86
C LYS A 20 -9.39 -19.84 4.20
N PRO A 21 -8.65 -18.99 3.48
CA PRO A 21 -9.21 -17.76 2.95
C PRO A 21 -10.41 -18.07 2.05
N GLU A 22 -11.44 -17.23 2.18
CA GLU A 22 -12.64 -17.38 1.36
C GLU A 22 -12.32 -17.16 -0.12
N LYS A 23 -13.13 -17.74 -1.02
CA LYS A 23 -12.92 -17.60 -2.47
C LYS A 23 -12.84 -16.12 -2.92
N SER A 24 -13.62 -15.26 -2.28
CA SER A 24 -13.63 -13.80 -2.49
C SER A 24 -12.30 -13.13 -2.13
N GLU A 25 -11.66 -13.54 -1.04
CA GLU A 25 -10.37 -13.00 -0.59
C GLU A 25 -9.24 -13.39 -1.56
N ILE A 26 -9.26 -14.64 -2.02
CA ILE A 26 -8.30 -15.12 -3.02
C ILE A 26 -8.41 -14.33 -4.32
N GLU A 27 -9.65 -14.03 -4.76
CA GLU A 27 -9.87 -13.23 -5.97
C GLU A 27 -9.30 -11.80 -5.82
N LEU A 28 -9.53 -11.15 -4.67
CA LEU A 28 -8.97 -9.82 -4.38
C LEU A 28 -7.44 -9.82 -4.37
N LEU A 29 -6.82 -10.86 -3.80
CA LEU A 29 -5.36 -11.00 -3.81
C LEU A 29 -4.82 -11.19 -5.23
N ASN A 30 -5.48 -12.01 -6.04
CA ASN A 30 -5.10 -12.20 -7.45
C ASN A 30 -5.22 -10.90 -8.24
N GLN A 31 -6.31 -10.15 -8.07
CA GLN A 31 -6.49 -8.82 -8.66
C GLN A 31 -5.35 -7.89 -8.24
N THR A 32 -5.00 -7.87 -6.95
CA THR A 32 -3.92 -7.03 -6.42
C THR A 32 -2.57 -7.34 -7.09
N VAL A 33 -2.25 -8.63 -7.28
CA VAL A 33 -1.02 -9.05 -7.97
C VAL A 33 -0.99 -8.58 -9.42
N ILE A 34 -2.12 -8.68 -10.13
CA ILE A 34 -2.24 -8.24 -11.52
C ILE A 34 -2.04 -6.73 -11.61
N GLU A 35 -2.78 -5.96 -10.82
CA GLU A 35 -2.72 -4.49 -10.87
C GLU A 35 -1.34 -3.95 -10.49
N LEU A 36 -0.69 -4.54 -9.49
CA LEU A 36 0.68 -4.18 -9.13
C LEU A 36 1.65 -4.48 -10.28
N SER A 37 1.50 -5.62 -10.95
CA SER A 37 2.34 -5.97 -12.10
C SER A 37 2.18 -4.93 -13.22
N GLU A 38 0.94 -4.58 -13.55
CA GLU A 38 0.63 -3.54 -14.56
C GLU A 38 1.16 -2.15 -14.17
N TYR A 39 1.10 -1.82 -12.87
CA TYR A 39 1.65 -0.56 -12.36
C TYR A 39 3.16 -0.49 -12.54
N PHE A 40 3.89 -1.55 -12.20
CA PHE A 40 5.34 -1.60 -12.35
C PHE A 40 5.78 -1.66 -13.82
N THR A 41 4.95 -2.18 -14.74
CA THR A 41 5.20 -2.10 -16.19
C THR A 41 4.74 -0.78 -16.81
N GLY A 42 4.12 0.11 -16.04
CA GLY A 42 3.65 1.42 -16.49
C GLY A 42 2.37 1.38 -17.33
N THR A 43 1.70 0.23 -17.42
CA THR A 43 0.43 0.06 -18.18
C THR A 43 -0.80 0.42 -17.34
N ARG A 44 -0.64 0.57 -16.02
CA ARG A 44 -1.68 1.05 -15.09
C ARG A 44 -1.18 2.21 -14.24
N GLN A 45 -2.06 3.16 -13.97
CA GLN A 45 -1.81 4.30 -13.07
C GLN A 45 -2.85 4.42 -11.94
N VAL A 46 -3.95 3.67 -12.01
CA VAL A 46 -5.06 3.72 -11.05
C VAL A 46 -5.40 2.31 -10.58
N PHE A 47 -5.41 2.12 -9.27
CA PHE A 47 -5.80 0.87 -8.63
C PHE A 47 -7.30 0.80 -8.41
N THR A 48 -7.88 -0.39 -8.54
CA THR A 48 -9.30 -0.66 -8.28
C THR A 48 -9.53 -1.61 -7.11
N VAL A 49 -8.45 -2.16 -6.54
CA VAL A 49 -8.52 -2.98 -5.33
C VAL A 49 -9.12 -2.17 -4.17
N PRO A 50 -10.19 -2.66 -3.52
CA PRO A 50 -10.77 -1.98 -2.36
C PRO A 50 -9.81 -2.07 -1.15
N ILE A 51 -9.44 -0.92 -0.58
CA ILE A 51 -8.60 -0.83 0.60
C ILE A 51 -9.38 -0.36 1.83
N LYS A 52 -9.04 -0.91 3.00
CA LYS A 52 -9.56 -0.46 4.30
C LYS A 52 -8.41 -0.07 5.21
N LEU A 53 -8.26 1.23 5.43
CA LEU A 53 -7.20 1.77 6.28
C LEU A 53 -7.67 1.94 7.73
N SER A 54 -6.93 1.36 8.66
CA SER A 54 -7.16 1.47 10.10
C SER A 54 -6.13 2.41 10.73
N GLY A 55 -6.60 3.44 11.44
CA GLY A 55 -5.73 4.44 12.04
C GLY A 55 -6.51 5.56 12.73
N THR A 56 -5.81 6.56 13.26
CA THR A 56 -6.43 7.74 13.85
C THR A 56 -7.16 8.57 12.79
N GLU A 57 -8.16 9.34 13.18
CA GLU A 57 -8.91 10.21 12.26
C GLU A 57 -8.01 11.21 11.51
N PHE A 58 -6.94 11.69 12.16
CA PHE A 58 -5.94 12.52 11.49
C PHE A 58 -5.21 11.75 10.39
N ARG A 59 -4.74 10.52 10.67
CA ARG A 59 -4.05 9.69 9.68
C ARG A 59 -4.95 9.35 8.50
N LYS A 60 -6.20 8.94 8.75
CA LYS A 60 -7.18 8.67 7.69
C LYS A 60 -7.40 9.88 6.78
N LYS A 61 -7.52 11.09 7.35
CA LYS A 61 -7.63 12.33 6.56
C LYS A 61 -6.41 12.58 5.69
N VAL A 62 -5.20 12.34 6.22
CA VAL A 62 -3.96 12.45 5.45
C VAL A 62 -3.92 11.41 4.34
N TRP A 63 -4.17 10.13 4.63
CA TRP A 63 -4.15 9.05 3.63
C TRP A 63 -5.16 9.27 2.51
N LYS A 64 -6.36 9.74 2.82
CA LYS A 64 -7.36 10.12 1.81
C LYS A 64 -6.88 11.25 0.89
N ARG A 65 -5.97 12.11 1.36
CA ARG A 65 -5.33 13.14 0.51
C ARG A 65 -4.17 12.60 -0.30
N LEU A 66 -3.43 11.62 0.22
CA LEU A 66 -2.38 10.92 -0.53
C LEU A 66 -2.98 10.13 -1.69
N GLU A 67 -4.07 9.40 -1.46
CA GLU A 67 -4.81 8.64 -2.48
C GLU A 67 -5.33 9.53 -3.63
N ALA A 68 -5.65 10.80 -3.33
CA ALA A 68 -6.13 11.76 -4.33
C ALA A 68 -5.01 12.44 -5.14
N ILE A 69 -3.72 12.14 -4.87
CA ILE A 69 -2.60 12.66 -5.66
C ILE A 69 -2.53 11.87 -6.97
N PRO A 70 -2.62 12.52 -8.14
CA PRO A 70 -2.50 11.81 -9.41
C PRO A 70 -1.12 11.16 -9.59
N TYR A 71 -1.06 10.08 -10.36
CA TYR A 71 0.19 9.44 -10.73
C TYR A 71 1.18 10.45 -11.34
N GLY A 72 2.45 10.36 -10.93
CA GLY A 72 3.52 11.25 -11.39
C GLY A 72 3.49 12.66 -10.80
N VAL A 73 2.52 13.00 -9.93
CA VAL A 73 2.44 14.30 -9.27
C VAL A 73 2.99 14.23 -7.86
N VAL A 74 3.73 15.26 -7.46
CA VAL A 74 4.26 15.39 -6.10
C VAL A 74 3.52 16.48 -5.32
N LYS A 75 3.30 16.22 -4.03
CA LYS A 75 2.86 17.24 -3.07
C LYS A 75 3.77 17.29 -1.85
N THR A 76 4.01 18.49 -1.37
CA THR A 76 4.74 18.74 -0.12
C THR A 76 3.86 18.44 1.10
N TYR A 77 4.48 18.08 2.21
CA TYR A 77 3.76 17.90 3.48
C TYR A 77 2.99 19.16 3.91
N GLY A 78 3.50 20.35 3.60
CA GLY A 78 2.81 21.61 3.88
C GLY A 78 1.55 21.81 3.04
N GLN A 79 1.53 21.36 1.78
CA GLN A 79 0.33 21.40 0.95
C GLN A 79 -0.76 20.46 1.51
N ILE A 80 -0.38 19.24 1.86
CA ILE A 80 -1.32 18.29 2.49
C ILE A 80 -1.82 18.81 3.83
N ALA A 81 -0.95 19.40 4.66
CA ALA A 81 -1.34 20.03 5.93
C ALA A 81 -2.40 21.12 5.75
N LYS A 82 -2.28 21.95 4.71
CA LYS A 82 -3.31 22.94 4.35
C LYS A 82 -4.61 22.27 3.91
N GLU A 83 -4.54 21.22 3.08
CA GLU A 83 -5.72 20.50 2.56
C GLU A 83 -6.51 19.76 3.65
N VAL A 84 -5.85 19.32 4.73
CA VAL A 84 -6.50 18.71 5.91
C VAL A 84 -6.93 19.75 6.96
N LYS A 85 -6.91 21.05 6.60
CA LYS A 85 -7.27 22.19 7.47
C LYS A 85 -6.44 22.28 8.75
N ASN A 86 -5.18 21.84 8.71
CA ASN A 86 -4.23 22.02 9.81
C ASN A 86 -2.86 22.49 9.27
N PRO A 87 -2.72 23.76 8.85
CA PRO A 87 -1.53 24.24 8.15
C PRO A 87 -0.22 24.12 8.93
N LYS A 88 -0.27 24.00 10.26
CA LYS A 88 0.91 23.87 11.14
C LYS A 88 1.34 22.41 11.35
N SER A 89 0.63 21.43 10.78
CA SER A 89 0.87 20.01 11.05
C SER A 89 1.77 19.29 10.04
N SER A 90 2.64 19.99 9.30
CA SER A 90 3.51 19.36 8.28
C SER A 90 4.35 18.19 8.83
N ARG A 91 4.89 18.31 10.05
CA ARG A 91 5.62 17.21 10.71
C ARG A 91 4.73 16.01 11.00
N ALA A 92 3.51 16.24 11.48
CA ALA A 92 2.54 15.18 11.75
C ALA A 92 2.07 14.50 10.46
N VAL A 93 1.96 15.25 9.35
CA VAL A 93 1.68 14.69 8.02
C VAL A 93 2.81 13.74 7.60
N GLY A 94 4.08 14.13 7.78
CA GLY A 94 5.22 13.24 7.53
C GLY A 94 5.15 11.95 8.35
N GLY A 95 4.82 12.06 9.64
CA GLY A 95 4.60 10.89 10.50
C GLY A 95 3.43 10.00 10.05
N ALA A 96 2.34 10.59 9.54
CA ALA A 96 1.21 9.86 8.98
C ALA A 96 1.58 9.15 7.67
N CYS A 97 2.39 9.78 6.82
CA CYS A 97 2.94 9.17 5.60
C CYS A 97 3.82 7.96 5.95
N GLY A 98 4.74 8.09 6.92
CA GLY A 98 5.58 6.99 7.36
C GLY A 98 4.84 5.86 8.08
N SER A 99 3.63 6.14 8.61
CA SER A 99 2.76 5.13 9.23
C SER A 99 1.74 4.52 8.27
N ASN A 100 1.87 4.76 6.96
CA ASN A 100 0.91 4.28 5.97
C ASN A 100 1.06 2.75 5.78
N PRO A 101 0.03 1.94 6.07
CA PRO A 101 0.10 0.49 5.88
C PRO A 101 0.05 0.05 4.41
N VAL A 102 -0.32 0.94 3.49
CA VAL A 102 -0.44 0.66 2.05
C VAL A 102 0.44 1.64 1.28
N ALA A 103 1.62 1.19 0.84
CA ALA A 103 2.66 2.07 0.31
C ALA A 103 2.46 2.51 -1.15
N ILE A 104 1.60 1.80 -1.90
CA ILE A 104 1.35 1.98 -3.33
C ILE A 104 -0.15 2.06 -3.56
#